data_AF-A0A1V4REM5-F1
#
_entry.id   AF-A0A1V4REM5-F1
#
_cell.length_a   1.000
_cell.length_b   1.000
_cell.length_c   1.000
_cell.angle_alpha   90.00
_cell.angle_beta   90.00
_cell.angle_gamma   90.00
#
_symmetry.space_group_name_H-M   'P 1'
#
loop_
_entity.id
_entity.type
_entity.pdbx_description
1 polymer ?
#
loop_
_entity_poly.entity_id
_entity_poly.type
_entity_poly.pdbx_seq_one_letter_code
_entity_poly.pdbx_strand_id
1 'polypeptide(L)'
;LEGYDCRINLSKFKTHMYTRLTNALKNSFGIVPGLGKAMLHMRSPRPVDLAVNIVDLYETADFALHITDGILCLDGRGPSTDGRRRHEGFLAVSRDGVCLDMVLSQMAGLPWDHLDSNVEARSRGLGKPFEEITVLGSHEFKDFDIPARSYLNYIPPWLGSVARLLLRTAPVANSRCTGCGVCKRACPVNAIEIKNGRAKMKKGTCIMCLCCHELCPENAIDLKLPFGRS
;
A
#
# COMPACT_ATOMS: atom_id res chain seq x y z
N LEU A 1 22.57 -0.87 11.93
CA LEU A 1 22.58 -0.53 10.49
C LEU A 1 23.84 0.28 10.26
N GLU A 2 24.96 -0.39 10.06
CA GLU A 2 26.30 0.23 9.90
C GLU A 2 26.90 -0.30 8.59
N GLY A 3 27.74 0.51 7.93
CA GLY A 3 28.50 0.10 6.74
C GLY A 3 28.02 0.64 5.39
N TYR A 4 27.24 1.72 5.34
CA TYR A 4 26.90 2.43 4.10
C TYR A 4 27.04 3.94 4.28
N ASP A 5 27.48 4.66 3.24
CA ASP A 5 27.64 6.11 3.25
C ASP A 5 26.31 6.86 3.09
N CYS A 6 25.36 6.27 2.34
CA CYS A 6 24.05 6.84 2.12
C CYS A 6 23.01 5.75 1.80
N ARG A 7 21.73 6.10 1.97
CA ARG A 7 20.61 5.21 1.62
C ARG A 7 19.77 5.83 0.51
N ILE A 8 19.57 5.07 -0.58
CA ILE A 8 18.74 5.49 -1.72
C ILE A 8 17.41 4.75 -1.66
N ASN A 9 16.31 5.48 -1.71
CA ASN A 9 14.96 4.95 -1.81
C ASN A 9 14.57 4.77 -3.28
N LEU A 10 14.47 3.53 -3.75
CA LEU A 10 14.03 3.21 -5.10
C LEU A 10 12.60 2.64 -5.07
N SER A 11 11.62 3.46 -5.42
CA SER A 11 10.21 3.09 -5.39
C SER A 11 9.63 2.83 -6.79
N LYS A 12 8.54 2.08 -6.85
CA LYS A 12 7.71 1.93 -8.06
C LYS A 12 6.45 2.77 -7.92
N PHE A 13 6.11 3.55 -8.94
CA PHE A 13 4.86 4.29 -8.98
C PHE A 13 3.68 3.35 -9.28
N LYS A 14 2.82 3.13 -8.28
CA LYS A 14 1.67 2.23 -8.44
C LYS A 14 0.50 2.58 -7.54
N THR A 15 -0.71 2.18 -7.92
CA THR A 15 -1.90 2.30 -7.09
C THR A 15 -1.99 1.19 -6.04
N HIS A 16 -2.81 1.44 -5.03
CA HIS A 16 -3.08 0.49 -3.95
C HIS A 16 -4.46 0.74 -3.35
N MET A 17 -5.37 -0.23 -3.33
CA MET A 17 -6.75 -0.06 -2.84
C MET A 17 -6.80 0.56 -1.44
N TYR A 18 -5.91 0.13 -0.53
CA TYR A 18 -5.92 0.61 0.85
C TYR A 18 -5.26 1.97 1.10
N THR A 19 -4.19 2.32 0.36
CA THR A 19 -3.39 3.54 0.60
C THR A 19 -3.43 4.51 -0.58
N ARG A 20 -4.24 4.18 -1.59
CA ARG A 20 -4.45 4.86 -2.88
C ARG A 20 -3.26 4.81 -3.81
N LEU A 21 -2.09 5.23 -3.35
CA LEU A 21 -0.83 5.20 -4.08
C LEU A 21 0.30 4.55 -3.27
N THR A 22 1.27 4.01 -3.99
CA THR A 22 2.58 3.63 -3.49
C THR A 22 3.61 4.43 -4.27
N ASN A 23 4.43 5.17 -3.54
CA ASN A 23 5.56 5.94 -4.05
C ASN A 23 6.68 5.95 -3.00
N ALA A 24 7.40 7.05 -2.79
CA ALA A 24 8.58 7.12 -1.95
C ALA A 24 8.28 6.82 -0.47
N LEU A 25 7.26 7.45 0.13
CA LEU A 25 6.96 7.26 1.56
C LEU A 25 6.58 5.80 1.84
N LYS A 26 5.62 5.26 1.09
CA LYS A 26 5.15 3.88 1.27
C LYS A 26 6.23 2.84 0.94
N ASN A 27 7.26 3.18 0.14
CA ASN A 27 8.37 2.26 -0.10
C ASN A 27 9.20 1.99 1.17
N SER A 28 9.21 2.92 2.12
CA SER A 28 9.83 2.75 3.46
C SER A 28 9.24 1.58 4.22
N PHE A 29 7.99 1.21 3.93
CA PHE A 29 7.35 0.00 4.46
C PHE A 29 8.14 -1.29 4.15
N GLY A 30 8.93 -1.28 3.06
CA GLY A 30 9.82 -2.37 2.67
C GLY A 30 10.94 -2.67 3.67
N ILE A 31 11.29 -1.73 4.55
CA ILE A 31 12.32 -1.89 5.59
C ILE A 31 11.89 -2.92 6.64
N VAL A 32 10.57 -3.07 6.85
CA VAL A 32 10.03 -3.94 7.89
C VAL A 32 10.28 -5.40 7.53
N PRO A 33 11.12 -6.13 8.29
CA PRO A 33 11.52 -7.48 7.94
C PRO A 33 10.43 -8.51 8.28
N GLY A 34 10.50 -9.65 7.59
CA GLY A 34 9.66 -10.81 7.86
C GLY A 34 8.17 -10.50 7.88
N LEU A 35 7.49 -10.92 8.95
CA LEU A 35 6.04 -10.79 9.11
C LEU A 35 5.59 -9.41 9.61
N GLY A 36 6.52 -8.48 9.87
CA GLY A 36 6.18 -7.18 10.46
C GLY A 36 5.22 -6.35 9.60
N LYS A 37 5.36 -6.39 8.27
CA LYS A 37 4.44 -5.72 7.33
C LYS A 37 2.99 -6.18 7.51
N ALA A 38 2.80 -7.49 7.67
CA ALA A 38 1.50 -8.09 7.91
C ALA A 38 0.88 -7.63 9.24
N MET A 39 1.73 -7.53 10.28
CA MET A 39 1.33 -7.08 11.61
C MET A 39 0.96 -5.60 11.63
N LEU A 40 1.69 -4.75 10.93
CA LEU A 40 1.37 -3.33 10.79
C LEU A 40 0.02 -3.15 10.08
N HIS A 41 -0.21 -3.81 8.94
CA HIS A 41 -1.52 -3.79 8.28
C HIS A 41 -2.67 -4.25 9.18
N MET A 42 -2.44 -5.24 10.05
CA MET A 42 -3.46 -5.71 10.99
C MET A 42 -3.75 -4.68 12.09
N ARG A 43 -2.71 -4.08 12.65
CA ARG A 43 -2.78 -3.10 13.75
C ARG A 43 -3.23 -1.72 13.29
N SER A 44 -3.17 -1.45 12.00
CA SER A 44 -3.54 -0.19 11.37
C SER A 44 -4.78 -0.38 10.50
N PRO A 45 -5.96 -0.51 11.12
CA PRO A 45 -7.15 -0.99 10.43
C PRO A 45 -7.91 0.11 9.66
N ARG A 46 -7.50 1.38 9.81
CA ARG A 46 -7.88 2.46 8.90
C ARG A 46 -6.66 2.90 8.08
N PRO A 47 -6.85 3.41 6.84
CA PRO A 47 -5.75 3.95 6.03
C PRO A 47 -4.90 5.00 6.75
N VAL A 48 -5.55 5.91 7.48
CA VAL A 48 -4.88 6.94 8.30
C VAL A 48 -3.98 6.35 9.39
N ASP A 49 -4.37 5.24 10.00
CA ASP A 49 -3.54 4.58 11.01
C ASP A 49 -2.28 3.98 10.36
N LEU A 50 -2.39 3.51 9.11
CA LEU A 50 -1.24 2.97 8.39
C LEU A 50 -0.33 4.08 7.89
N ALA A 51 -0.89 5.24 7.53
CA ALA A 51 -0.13 6.43 7.15
C ALA A 51 0.85 6.85 8.26
N VAL A 52 0.40 6.91 9.52
CA VAL A 52 1.26 7.15 10.70
C VAL A 52 2.48 6.21 10.69
N ASN A 53 2.24 4.91 10.58
CA ASN A 53 3.32 3.91 10.59
C ASN A 53 4.24 4.03 9.37
N ILE A 54 3.71 4.41 8.20
CA ILE A 54 4.51 4.64 6.99
C ILE A 54 5.45 5.82 7.20
N VAL A 55 4.96 6.91 7.79
CA VAL A 55 5.74 8.12 8.05
C VAL A 55 6.78 7.87 9.15
N ASP A 56 6.44 7.14 10.22
CA ASP A 56 7.39 6.71 11.25
C ASP A 56 8.58 5.95 10.65
N LEU A 57 8.29 5.01 9.73
CA LEU A 57 9.32 4.23 9.03
C LEU A 57 10.15 5.09 8.09
N TYR A 58 9.53 6.04 7.40
CA TYR A 58 10.21 6.97 6.50
C TYR A 58 11.21 7.85 7.26
N GLU A 59 10.81 8.44 8.39
CA GLU A 59 11.68 9.27 9.23
C GLU A 59 12.85 8.46 9.80
N THR A 60 12.59 7.23 10.24
CA THR A 60 13.62 6.33 10.78
C THR A 60 14.60 5.85 9.69
N ALA A 61 14.19 5.89 8.43
CA ALA A 61 14.96 5.31 7.34
C ALA A 61 16.15 6.17 6.87
N ASP A 62 16.13 7.47 7.14
CA ASP A 62 17.18 8.44 6.75
C ASP A 62 17.67 8.25 5.30
N PHE A 63 16.76 8.47 4.36
CA PHE A 63 17.07 8.39 2.93
C PHE A 63 17.73 9.67 2.43
N ALA A 64 18.86 9.52 1.73
CA ALA A 64 19.59 10.64 1.14
C ALA A 64 19.05 11.05 -0.25
N LEU A 65 18.38 10.12 -0.94
CA LEU A 65 17.83 10.34 -2.28
C LEU A 65 16.63 9.41 -2.53
N HIS A 66 15.63 9.93 -3.20
CA HIS A 66 14.45 9.20 -3.67
C HIS A 66 14.42 9.17 -5.19
N ILE A 67 14.26 7.96 -5.73
CA ILE A 67 14.07 7.72 -7.16
C ILE A 67 12.79 6.91 -7.31
N THR A 68 11.83 7.47 -8.02
CA THR A 68 10.62 6.76 -8.41
C THR A 68 10.76 6.30 -9.85
N ASP A 69 10.69 4.98 -10.02
CA ASP A 69 10.54 4.34 -11.31
C ASP A 69 9.06 4.37 -11.73
N GLY A 70 8.78 5.25 -12.69
CA GLY A 70 7.54 5.37 -13.41
C GLY A 70 7.63 4.81 -14.84
N ILE A 71 8.63 3.99 -15.18
CA ILE A 71 8.74 3.43 -16.53
C ILE A 71 7.64 2.39 -16.75
N LEU A 72 7.49 1.50 -15.78
CA LEU A 72 6.41 0.52 -15.71
C LEU A 72 5.67 0.71 -14.38
N CYS A 73 4.46 1.23 -14.50
CA CYS A 73 3.53 1.55 -13.43
C CYS A 73 2.40 0.51 -13.33
N LEU A 74 1.59 0.66 -12.28
CA LEU A 74 0.34 -0.09 -12.12
C LEU A 74 -0.75 0.90 -11.67
N ASP A 75 -1.86 0.97 -12.40
CA ASP A 75 -3.04 1.74 -12.02
C ASP A 75 -4.27 0.85 -11.80
N GLY A 76 -5.41 1.44 -11.45
CA GLY A 76 -6.63 0.72 -11.10
C GLY A 76 -6.52 0.01 -9.76
N ARG A 77 -7.09 -1.20 -9.66
CA ARG A 77 -7.28 -1.92 -8.39
C ARG A 77 -6.02 -2.57 -7.81
N GLY A 78 -4.85 -1.93 -7.81
CA GLY A 78 -3.65 -2.48 -7.15
C GLY A 78 -3.89 -2.82 -5.67
N PRO A 79 -3.07 -3.65 -5.00
CA PRO A 79 -1.70 -3.97 -5.38
C PRO A 79 -1.58 -5.16 -6.35
N SER A 80 -0.37 -5.35 -6.86
CA SER A 80 0.04 -6.57 -7.57
C SER A 80 -0.77 -6.84 -8.85
N THR A 81 -1.37 -8.03 -8.99
CA THR A 81 -2.03 -8.51 -10.20
C THR A 81 -3.47 -8.02 -10.38
N ASP A 82 -3.99 -7.24 -9.43
CA ASP A 82 -5.34 -6.66 -9.51
C ASP A 82 -5.39 -5.35 -10.30
N GLY A 83 -4.25 -4.68 -10.48
CA GLY A 83 -4.14 -3.46 -11.25
C GLY A 83 -3.86 -3.69 -12.73
N ARG A 84 -3.97 -2.62 -13.52
CA ARG A 84 -3.62 -2.56 -14.94
C ARG A 84 -2.19 -2.05 -15.07
N ARG A 85 -1.34 -2.81 -15.76
CA ARG A 85 0.06 -2.42 -16.02
C ARG A 85 0.09 -1.29 -17.05
N ARG A 86 0.96 -0.31 -16.84
CA ARG A 86 1.09 0.87 -17.70
C ARG A 86 2.54 1.23 -17.95
N HIS A 87 2.86 1.57 -19.19
CA HIS A 87 4.15 2.13 -19.54
C HIS A 87 4.04 3.66 -19.61
N GLU A 88 4.34 4.35 -18.51
CA GLU A 88 4.34 5.82 -18.48
C GLU A 88 5.66 6.41 -18.99
N GLY A 89 6.78 5.71 -18.77
CA GLY A 89 8.08 6.07 -19.35
C GLY A 89 8.84 7.20 -18.64
N PHE A 90 8.56 7.47 -17.36
CA PHE A 90 9.26 8.53 -16.61
C PHE A 90 10.11 7.99 -15.46
N LEU A 91 11.09 8.79 -15.05
CA LEU A 91 11.78 8.69 -13.77
C LEU A 91 11.59 10.01 -13.03
N ALA A 92 11.36 9.95 -11.73
CA ALA A 92 11.28 11.14 -10.88
C ALA A 92 12.27 11.03 -9.73
N VAL A 93 12.95 12.13 -9.43
CA VAL A 93 14.05 12.13 -8.46
C VAL A 93 13.91 13.34 -7.53
N SER A 94 14.11 13.12 -6.23
CA SER A 94 14.10 14.19 -5.23
C SER A 94 14.97 13.80 -4.04
N ARG A 95 15.53 14.80 -3.34
CA ARG A 95 16.13 14.58 -2.01
C ARG A 95 15.11 14.53 -0.88
N ASP A 96 13.86 14.90 -1.19
CA ASP A 96 12.74 14.92 -0.26
C ASP A 96 11.62 14.02 -0.80
N GLY A 97 11.38 12.90 -0.12
CA GLY A 97 10.38 11.91 -0.52
C GLY A 97 8.96 12.39 -0.34
N VAL A 98 8.70 13.30 0.61
CA VAL A 98 7.37 13.89 0.84
C VAL A 98 7.02 14.79 -0.34
N CYS A 99 7.95 15.67 -0.73
CA CYS A 99 7.76 16.52 -1.90
C CYS A 99 7.57 15.69 -3.19
N LEU A 100 8.31 14.58 -3.32
CA LEU A 100 8.20 13.68 -4.46
C LEU A 100 6.82 13.00 -4.53
N ASP A 101 6.29 12.51 -3.40
CA ASP A 101 4.95 11.93 -3.31
C ASP A 101 3.87 12.97 -3.61
N MET A 102 3.99 14.20 -3.09
CA MET A 102 3.03 15.28 -3.34
C MET A 102 2.96 15.64 -4.82
N VAL A 103 4.10 15.83 -5.48
CA VAL A 103 4.17 16.17 -6.91
C VAL A 103 3.60 15.05 -7.75
N LEU A 104 4.04 13.80 -7.53
CA LEU A 104 3.60 12.68 -8.36
C LEU A 104 2.12 12.33 -8.13
N SER A 105 1.60 12.45 -6.91
CA SER A 105 0.17 12.29 -6.69
C SER A 105 -0.62 13.36 -7.43
N GLN A 106 -0.21 14.63 -7.32
CA GLN A 106 -0.88 15.76 -7.97
C GLN A 106 -0.90 15.57 -9.49
N MET A 107 0.25 15.22 -10.08
CA MET A 107 0.38 14.96 -11.51
C MET A 107 -0.51 13.81 -11.97
N ALA A 108 -0.68 12.77 -11.16
CA ALA A 108 -1.54 11.63 -11.46
C ALA A 108 -3.04 11.89 -11.22
N GLY A 109 -3.44 13.13 -10.91
CA GLY A 109 -4.84 13.51 -10.70
C GLY A 109 -5.36 13.25 -9.28
N LEU A 110 -4.47 12.97 -8.32
CA LEU A 110 -4.79 12.88 -6.90
C LEU A 110 -4.25 14.10 -6.16
N PRO A 111 -5.10 15.03 -5.66
CA PRO A 111 -4.65 16.11 -4.80
C PRO A 111 -3.73 15.60 -3.70
N TRP A 112 -2.59 16.26 -3.52
CA TRP A 112 -1.54 15.75 -2.62
C TRP A 112 -2.02 15.58 -1.18
N ASP A 113 -2.96 16.41 -0.75
CA ASP A 113 -3.61 16.43 0.57
C ASP A 113 -4.74 15.39 0.69
N HIS A 114 -5.03 14.65 -0.38
CA HIS A 114 -5.93 13.50 -0.36
C HIS A 114 -5.19 12.16 -0.24
N LEU A 115 -3.86 12.18 -0.10
CA LEU A 115 -3.04 11.02 0.22
C LEU A 115 -2.66 11.05 1.71
N ASP A 116 -3.16 10.09 2.50
CA ASP A 116 -3.05 10.14 3.97
C ASP A 116 -1.59 10.21 4.47
N SER A 117 -0.65 9.57 3.77
CA SER A 117 0.78 9.65 4.10
C SER A 117 1.39 11.03 3.88
N ASN A 118 0.93 11.79 2.88
CA ASN A 118 1.38 13.16 2.66
C ASN A 118 0.82 14.08 3.74
N VAL A 119 -0.47 13.93 4.07
CA VAL A 119 -1.12 14.70 5.13
C VAL A 119 -0.43 14.47 6.46
N GLU A 120 -0.16 13.21 6.80
CA GLU A 120 0.56 12.84 8.02
C GLU A 120 2.00 13.36 8.03
N ALA A 121 2.73 13.29 6.91
CA ALA A 121 4.09 13.83 6.85
C ALA A 121 4.11 15.36 7.00
N ARG A 122 3.19 16.07 6.33
CA ARG A 122 3.07 17.54 6.42
C ARG A 122 2.65 17.99 7.82
N SER A 123 1.80 17.23 8.52
CA SER A 123 1.39 17.56 9.91
C SER A 123 2.56 17.51 10.90
N ARG A 124 3.61 16.73 10.58
CA ARG A 124 4.87 16.64 11.35
C ARG A 124 5.94 17.65 10.91
N GLY A 125 5.63 18.50 9.94
CA GLY A 125 6.58 19.47 9.39
C GLY A 125 7.60 18.88 8.41
N LEU A 126 7.39 17.66 7.92
CA LEU A 126 8.22 17.08 6.86
C LEU A 126 7.82 17.64 5.50
N GLY A 127 8.76 17.70 4.57
CA GLY A 127 8.51 18.28 3.24
C GLY A 127 8.41 19.81 3.25
N LYS A 128 8.40 20.39 2.05
CA LYS A 128 8.09 21.81 1.85
C LYS A 128 6.58 22.01 1.64
N PRO A 129 6.05 23.23 1.84
CA PRO A 129 4.75 23.61 1.28
C PRO A 129 4.70 23.31 -0.22
N PHE A 130 3.54 22.87 -0.72
CA PHE A 130 3.43 22.38 -2.11
C PHE A 130 3.82 23.45 -3.13
N GLU A 131 3.45 24.69 -2.85
CA GLU A 131 3.67 25.87 -3.68
C GLU A 131 5.16 26.25 -3.79
N GLU A 132 5.98 25.80 -2.84
CA GLU A 132 7.43 26.03 -2.81
C GLU A 132 8.23 24.93 -3.54
N ILE A 133 7.56 23.88 -4.02
CA ILE A 133 8.22 22.77 -4.70
C ILE A 133 8.54 23.19 -6.14
N THR A 134 9.82 23.25 -6.47
CA THR A 134 10.29 23.44 -7.85
C THR A 134 10.36 22.10 -8.57
N VAL A 135 9.63 21.96 -9.67
CA VAL A 135 9.64 20.77 -10.52
C VAL A 135 10.42 21.08 -11.79
N LEU A 136 11.44 20.26 -12.07
CA LEU A 136 12.20 20.31 -13.32
C LEU A 136 11.77 19.14 -14.22
N GLY A 137 11.27 19.46 -15.40
CA GLY A 137 10.65 18.49 -16.30
C GLY A 137 9.14 18.37 -16.06
N SER A 138 8.50 17.51 -16.84
CA SER A 138 7.06 17.27 -16.77
C SER A 138 6.73 15.86 -17.23
N HIS A 139 5.58 15.38 -16.78
CA HIS A 139 4.95 14.14 -17.24
C HIS A 139 3.44 14.33 -17.20
N GLU A 140 2.73 13.80 -18.17
CA GLU A 140 1.28 13.87 -18.24
C GLU A 140 0.69 12.46 -18.14
N PHE A 141 -0.06 12.22 -17.06
CA PHE A 141 -0.79 10.98 -16.89
C PHE A 141 -2.10 11.03 -17.67
N LYS A 142 -2.25 10.14 -18.66
CA LYS A 142 -3.51 9.99 -19.42
C LYS A 142 -4.36 8.89 -18.81
N ASP A 143 -5.55 9.18 -18.30
CA ASP A 143 -6.49 8.18 -17.76
C ASP A 143 -5.90 7.25 -16.68
N PHE A 144 -5.04 7.79 -15.80
CA PHE A 144 -4.44 7.02 -14.70
C PHE A 144 -5.47 6.81 -13.59
N ASP A 145 -5.94 5.57 -13.44
CA ASP A 145 -7.06 5.25 -12.55
C ASP A 145 -6.56 5.05 -11.11
N ILE A 146 -6.91 5.97 -10.20
CA ILE A 146 -6.56 5.87 -8.78
C ILE A 146 -7.78 5.43 -7.98
N PRO A 147 -7.67 4.36 -7.16
CA PRO A 147 -8.76 3.92 -6.29
C PRO A 147 -9.34 5.05 -5.43
N ALA A 148 -10.67 5.16 -5.48
CA ALA A 148 -11.43 6.04 -4.59
C ALA A 148 -11.29 5.59 -3.14
N ARG A 149 -11.43 6.53 -2.19
CA ARG A 149 -11.54 6.19 -0.77
C ARG A 149 -12.85 5.46 -0.51
N SER A 150 -12.85 4.44 0.34
CA SER A 150 -14.11 3.94 0.85
C SER A 150 -14.75 4.89 1.84
N TYR A 151 -16.01 5.19 1.59
CA TYR A 151 -16.92 5.91 2.49
C TYR A 151 -17.07 5.21 3.85
N LEU A 152 -16.76 3.91 3.94
CA LEU A 152 -16.87 3.14 5.18
C LEU A 152 -15.72 3.43 6.16
N ASN A 153 -14.66 4.12 5.71
CA ASN A 153 -13.54 4.53 6.58
C ASN A 153 -13.92 5.69 7.53
N TYR A 154 -15.11 6.30 7.37
CA TYR A 154 -15.64 7.38 8.22
C TYR A 154 -16.50 6.89 9.40
N ILE A 155 -16.72 5.58 9.55
CA ILE A 155 -17.51 5.04 10.66
C ILE A 155 -16.75 5.25 11.99
N PRO A 156 -17.38 5.78 13.06
CA PRO A 156 -16.73 6.01 14.34
C PRO A 156 -16.05 4.75 14.90
N PRO A 157 -14.82 4.85 15.45
CA PRO A 157 -14.02 3.70 15.87
C PRO A 157 -14.73 2.78 16.87
N TRP A 158 -15.53 3.34 17.78
CA TRP A 158 -16.27 2.57 18.79
C TRP A 158 -17.37 1.69 18.19
N LEU A 159 -18.09 2.18 17.18
CA LEU A 159 -19.11 1.43 16.45
C LEU A 159 -18.47 0.36 15.54
N GLY A 160 -17.33 0.70 14.96
CA GLY A 160 -16.57 -0.19 14.06
C GLY A 160 -15.82 -1.32 14.77
N SER A 161 -15.40 -1.17 16.03
CA SER A 161 -14.52 -2.14 16.71
C SER A 161 -15.21 -3.47 17.02
N VAL A 162 -16.45 -3.42 17.53
CA VAL A 162 -17.25 -4.62 17.81
C VAL A 162 -17.70 -5.29 16.50
N ALA A 163 -18.21 -4.49 15.56
CA ALA A 163 -18.57 -4.97 14.23
C ALA A 163 -17.38 -5.63 13.50
N ARG A 164 -16.18 -5.06 13.61
CA ARG A 164 -14.95 -5.61 13.00
C ARG A 164 -14.50 -6.93 13.60
N LEU A 165 -14.79 -7.21 14.87
CA LEU A 165 -14.51 -8.50 15.48
C LEU A 165 -15.56 -9.55 15.06
N LEU A 166 -16.83 -9.16 15.05
CA LEU A 166 -17.96 -10.06 14.75
C LEU A 166 -18.10 -10.37 13.25
N LEU A 167 -17.77 -9.43 12.37
CA LEU A 167 -17.95 -9.54 10.92
C LEU A 167 -16.66 -9.97 10.19
N ARG A 168 -15.63 -10.48 10.89
CA ARG A 168 -14.39 -10.95 10.23
C ARG A 168 -14.69 -12.08 9.25
N THR A 169 -14.58 -11.78 7.97
CA THR A 169 -14.68 -12.75 6.87
C THR A 169 -13.31 -13.01 6.31
N ALA A 170 -12.79 -14.23 6.50
CA ALA A 170 -11.54 -14.63 5.88
C ALA A 170 -11.64 -14.50 4.34
N PRO A 171 -10.56 -14.11 3.65
CA PRO A 171 -10.54 -14.07 2.19
C PRO A 171 -10.85 -15.45 1.60
N VAL A 172 -11.37 -15.48 0.38
CA VAL A 172 -11.82 -16.71 -0.27
C VAL A 172 -11.09 -16.91 -1.59
N ALA A 173 -10.67 -18.15 -1.89
CA ALA A 173 -10.03 -18.46 -3.17
C ALA A 173 -11.07 -18.63 -4.30
N ASN A 174 -11.02 -17.79 -5.33
CA ASN A 174 -11.88 -17.84 -6.52
C ASN A 174 -11.35 -18.83 -7.57
N SER A 175 -12.11 -19.05 -8.65
CA SER A 175 -11.85 -20.07 -9.68
C SER A 175 -10.42 -20.06 -10.24
N ARG A 176 -9.74 -18.90 -10.28
CA ARG A 176 -8.35 -18.75 -10.76
C ARG A 176 -7.30 -19.46 -9.87
N CYS A 177 -7.66 -19.92 -8.68
CA CYS A 177 -6.71 -20.56 -7.77
C CYS A 177 -6.17 -21.87 -8.34
N THR A 178 -4.85 -21.92 -8.54
CA THR A 178 -4.10 -23.11 -9.01
C THR A 178 -3.55 -23.97 -7.88
N GLY A 179 -3.74 -23.59 -6.61
CA GLY A 179 -3.22 -24.35 -5.47
C GLY A 179 -1.70 -24.23 -5.26
N CYS A 180 -1.02 -23.27 -5.90
CA CYS A 180 0.45 -23.11 -5.88
C CYS A 180 1.08 -22.93 -4.47
N GLY A 181 0.29 -22.65 -3.45
CA GLY A 181 0.73 -22.59 -2.06
C GLY A 181 1.52 -21.35 -1.66
N VAL A 182 1.70 -20.36 -2.54
CA VAL A 182 2.39 -19.09 -2.21
C VAL A 182 1.74 -18.42 -1.00
N CYS A 183 0.42 -18.27 -1.01
CA CYS A 183 -0.33 -17.70 0.11
C CYS A 183 -0.19 -18.51 1.41
N LYS A 184 -0.14 -19.85 1.33
CA LYS A 184 0.08 -20.73 2.49
C LYS A 184 1.44 -20.47 3.11
N ARG A 185 2.51 -20.45 2.31
CA ARG A 185 3.88 -20.20 2.80
C ARG A 185 4.04 -18.81 3.40
N ALA A 186 3.34 -17.81 2.87
CA ALA A 186 3.40 -16.44 3.35
C ALA A 186 2.47 -16.14 4.55
N CYS A 187 1.62 -17.09 4.98
CA CYS A 187 0.64 -16.82 6.02
C CYS A 187 1.31 -16.76 7.41
N PRO A 188 1.35 -15.60 8.10
CA PRO A 188 2.02 -15.44 9.39
C PRO A 188 1.47 -16.34 10.51
N VAL A 189 0.20 -16.75 10.40
CA VAL A 189 -0.54 -17.47 11.44
C VAL A 189 -0.98 -18.86 10.98
N ASN A 190 -0.40 -19.36 9.87
CA ASN A 190 -0.71 -20.69 9.33
C ASN A 190 -2.22 -20.94 9.13
N ALA A 191 -2.97 -19.90 8.77
CA ALA A 191 -4.42 -19.97 8.60
C ALA A 191 -4.85 -20.53 7.24
N ILE A 192 -3.94 -21.07 6.42
CA ILE A 192 -4.25 -21.49 5.04
C ILE A 192 -3.81 -22.92 4.81
N GLU A 193 -4.73 -23.74 4.31
CA GLU A 193 -4.46 -25.10 3.82
C GLU A 193 -4.65 -25.17 2.31
N ILE A 194 -3.94 -26.10 1.65
CA ILE A 194 -4.27 -26.47 0.27
C ILE A 194 -5.10 -27.75 0.34
N LYS A 195 -6.36 -27.69 -0.08
CA LYS A 195 -7.32 -28.81 -0.10
C LYS A 195 -7.96 -28.89 -1.48
N ASN A 196 -8.00 -30.08 -2.06
CA ASN A 196 -8.53 -30.33 -3.41
C ASN A 196 -7.93 -29.37 -4.45
N GLY A 197 -6.60 -29.17 -4.40
CA GLY A 197 -5.88 -28.27 -5.31
C GLY A 197 -6.15 -26.78 -5.12
N ARG A 198 -6.79 -26.35 -4.02
CA ARG A 198 -7.19 -24.94 -3.81
C ARG A 198 -6.84 -24.44 -2.41
N ALA A 199 -6.54 -23.14 -2.30
CA ALA A 199 -6.31 -22.50 -1.02
C ALA A 199 -7.61 -22.38 -0.21
N LYS A 200 -7.56 -22.81 1.05
CA LYS A 200 -8.67 -22.73 2.00
C LYS A 200 -8.23 -22.03 3.27
N MET A 201 -8.76 -20.83 3.50
CA MET A 201 -8.45 -19.99 4.67
C MET A 201 -9.36 -20.39 5.85
N LYS A 202 -8.77 -20.59 7.03
CA LYS A 202 -9.47 -20.89 8.28
C LYS A 202 -9.98 -19.60 8.91
N LYS A 203 -11.30 -19.39 8.93
CA LYS A 203 -11.95 -18.16 9.44
C LYS A 203 -11.51 -17.80 10.87
N GLY A 204 -11.46 -18.77 11.78
CA GLY A 204 -11.10 -18.54 13.19
C GLY A 204 -9.61 -18.26 13.43
N THR A 205 -8.75 -18.58 12.47
CA THR A 205 -7.29 -18.38 12.58
C THR A 205 -6.82 -17.16 11.78
N CYS A 206 -7.57 -16.77 10.74
CA CYS A 206 -7.20 -15.66 9.88
C CYS A 206 -7.27 -14.32 10.63
N ILE A 207 -6.13 -13.64 10.68
CA ILE A 207 -5.96 -12.32 11.29
C ILE A 207 -6.23 -11.16 10.32
N MET A 208 -6.67 -11.46 9.09
CA MET A 208 -7.00 -10.46 8.07
C MET A 208 -5.84 -9.49 7.74
N CYS A 209 -4.61 -10.01 7.68
CA CYS A 209 -3.42 -9.24 7.28
C CYS A 209 -3.30 -9.02 5.76
N LEU A 210 -4.16 -9.67 4.96
CA LEU A 210 -4.24 -9.56 3.50
C LEU A 210 -3.00 -9.99 2.70
N CYS A 211 -1.94 -10.52 3.32
CA CYS A 211 -0.76 -11.02 2.62
C CYS A 211 -1.07 -12.07 1.53
N CYS A 212 -2.09 -12.89 1.76
CA CYS A 212 -2.53 -13.89 0.77
C CYS A 212 -3.05 -13.25 -0.53
N HIS A 213 -3.71 -12.09 -0.44
CA HIS A 213 -4.19 -11.33 -1.58
C HIS A 213 -3.04 -10.68 -2.33
N GLU A 214 -2.17 -9.97 -1.60
CA GLU A 214 -1.04 -9.24 -2.19
C GLU A 214 -0.05 -10.13 -2.95
N LEU A 215 0.14 -11.37 -2.50
CA LEU A 215 1.15 -12.30 -3.03
C LEU A 215 0.59 -13.33 -4.01
N CYS A 216 -0.72 -13.34 -4.29
CA CYS A 216 -1.29 -14.35 -5.17
C CYS A 216 -0.92 -14.09 -6.63
N PRO A 217 -0.15 -14.97 -7.30
CA PRO A 217 0.26 -14.73 -8.69
C PRO A 217 -0.92 -14.82 -9.68
N GLU A 218 -1.97 -15.57 -9.32
CA GLU A 218 -3.15 -15.80 -10.15
C GLU A 218 -4.28 -14.80 -9.90
N ASN A 219 -4.05 -13.83 -9.02
CA ASN A 219 -5.10 -12.95 -8.53
C ASN A 219 -6.35 -13.74 -8.02
N ALA A 220 -6.10 -14.84 -7.30
CA ALA A 220 -7.16 -15.80 -6.99
C ALA A 220 -7.82 -15.59 -5.62
N ILE A 221 -7.57 -14.47 -4.93
CA ILE A 221 -8.07 -14.24 -3.57
C ILE A 221 -9.10 -13.12 -3.59
N ASP A 222 -10.35 -13.43 -3.27
CA ASP A 222 -11.41 -12.43 -3.15
C ASP A 222 -11.48 -11.91 -1.71
N LEU A 223 -11.52 -10.58 -1.58
CA LEU A 223 -11.77 -9.92 -0.31
C LEU A 223 -13.27 -9.61 -0.18
N LYS A 224 -13.93 -10.31 0.74
CA LYS A 224 -15.20 -9.84 1.30
C LYS A 224 -14.86 -9.01 2.51
N LEU A 225 -14.60 -7.72 2.30
CA LEU A 225 -14.26 -6.82 3.40
C LEU A 225 -15.54 -6.52 4.21
N PRO A 226 -15.55 -6.73 5.53
CA PRO A 226 -16.57 -6.12 6.37
C PRO A 226 -16.42 -4.60 6.34
N PHE A 227 -17.45 -3.88 6.78
CA PHE A 227 -17.48 -2.42 6.74
C PHE A 227 -16.17 -1.75 7.23
N GLY A 228 -15.62 -0.83 6.43
CA GLY A 228 -14.51 0.06 6.81
C GLY A 228 -13.09 -0.43 6.52
N ARG A 229 -12.88 -1.13 5.39
CA ARG A 229 -11.55 -1.51 4.89
C ARG A 229 -11.33 -1.31 3.39
N SER A 230 -12.31 -0.76 2.66
CA SER A 230 -12.15 -0.46 1.24
C SER A 230 -11.44 0.86 0.98
#